data_AF-A0A926ZGS3-F1
#
_entry.id   AF-A0A926ZGS3-F1
#
_cell.length_a   1.000
_cell.length_b   1.000
_cell.length_c   1.000
_cell.angle_alpha   90.00
_cell.angle_beta   90.00
_cell.angle_gamma   90.00
#
_symmetry.space_group_name_H-M   'P 1'
#
loop_
_entity.id
_entity.type
_entity.pdbx_description
1 polymer ?
#
loop_
_entity_poly.entity_id
_entity_poly.type
_entity_poly.pdbx_seq_one_letter_code
_entity_poly.pdbx_strand_id
1 'polypeptide(L)'
;MSELSKEEIYQEIGKIIADFTLYECDDCVRAIMQWLAENKIEGKIIKLKSKYNEDFILSERLERQGITEAITINGRHYGVEVLGLVFDNISTTGMTLEDWRKDFHCPSEEFIIESIDSL
;
A
#
# COMPACT_ATOMS: atom_id res chain seq x y z
N MET A 1 5.23 15.94 18.28
CA MET A 1 5.78 16.19 16.95
C MET A 1 6.98 15.30 16.83
N SER A 2 7.02 14.36 15.90
CA SER A 2 8.22 13.56 15.63
C SER A 2 9.36 14.51 15.26
N GLU A 3 10.58 14.21 15.69
CA GLU A 3 11.78 14.96 15.31
C GLU A 3 12.28 14.59 13.89
N LEU A 4 11.63 13.61 13.25
CA LEU A 4 12.00 13.09 11.94
C LEU A 4 11.55 14.02 10.80
N SER A 5 12.44 14.20 9.83
CA SER A 5 12.15 14.77 8.51
C SER A 5 11.24 13.86 7.67
N LYS A 6 10.68 14.38 6.58
CA LYS A 6 9.82 13.58 5.68
C LYS A 6 10.59 12.41 5.08
N GLU A 7 11.84 12.66 4.69
CA GLU A 7 12.73 11.68 4.07
C GLU A 7 13.07 10.56 5.05
N GLU A 8 13.33 10.88 6.32
CA GLU A 8 13.56 9.87 7.37
C GLU A 8 12.30 9.04 7.61
N ILE A 9 11.12 9.67 7.64
CA ILE A 9 9.84 8.96 7.78
C ILE A 9 9.66 7.94 6.63
N TYR A 10 9.91 8.36 5.39
CA TYR A 10 9.79 7.46 4.23
C TYR A 10 10.80 6.31 4.27
N GLN A 11 12.04 6.58 4.72
CA GLN A 11 13.06 5.55 4.87
C GLN A 11 12.70 4.52 5.94
N GLU A 12 12.18 4.95 7.09
CA GLU A 12 11.75 4.03 8.15
C GLU A 12 10.55 3.18 7.72
N ILE A 13 9.56 3.78 7.04
CA ILE A 13 8.44 3.02 6.45
C ILE A 13 8.96 2.00 5.43
N GLY A 14 9.91 2.39 4.57
CA GLY A 14 10.53 1.49 3.60
C GLY A 14 11.24 0.29 4.24
N LYS A 15 11.86 0.47 5.41
CA LYS A 15 12.47 -0.64 6.19
C LYS A 15 11.42 -1.60 6.72
N ILE A 16 10.29 -1.08 7.23
CA ILE A 16 9.17 -1.91 7.69
C ILE A 16 8.64 -2.76 6.53
N ILE A 17 8.42 -2.15 5.37
CA ILE A 17 7.89 -2.83 4.18
C ILE A 17 8.79 -3.98 3.71
N ALA A 18 10.10 -3.86 3.88
CA ALA A 18 11.06 -4.87 3.43
C ALA A 18 10.90 -6.24 4.13
N ASP A 19 10.18 -6.28 5.25
CA ASP A 19 9.86 -7.52 5.98
C ASP A 19 8.59 -8.23 5.49
N PHE A 20 7.87 -7.64 4.52
CA PHE A 20 6.61 -8.17 3.99
C PHE A 20 6.72 -8.62 2.54
N THR A 21 5.92 -9.61 2.19
CA THR A 21 5.85 -10.23 0.86
C THR A 21 4.44 -10.17 0.29
N LEU A 22 4.18 -10.88 -0.82
CA LEU A 22 2.86 -10.95 -1.44
C LEU A 22 1.82 -11.46 -0.43
N TYR A 23 0.58 -10.97 -0.56
CA TYR A 23 -0.56 -11.31 0.30
C TYR A 23 -0.51 -10.79 1.74
N GLU A 24 0.55 -10.07 2.14
CA GLU A 24 0.71 -9.55 3.50
C GLU A 24 0.40 -8.04 3.63
N CYS A 25 -0.44 -7.51 2.73
CA CYS A 25 -0.80 -6.09 2.72
C CYS A 25 -1.47 -5.62 4.02
N ASP A 26 -2.33 -6.45 4.63
CA ASP A 26 -3.00 -6.15 5.89
C ASP A 26 -1.98 -6.01 7.05
N ASP A 27 -1.06 -6.96 7.17
CA ASP A 27 -0.05 -6.98 8.24
C ASP A 27 0.97 -5.84 8.05
N CYS A 28 1.36 -5.55 6.81
CA CYS A 28 2.20 -4.41 6.46
C CYS A 28 1.57 -3.08 6.89
N VAL A 29 0.29 -2.87 6.55
CA VAL A 29 -0.44 -1.66 6.95
C VAL A 29 -0.56 -1.55 8.47
N ARG A 30 -0.82 -2.66 9.18
CA ARG A 30 -0.85 -2.67 10.66
C ARG A 30 0.51 -2.26 11.24
N ALA A 31 1.61 -2.78 10.71
CA ALA A 31 2.96 -2.45 11.17
C ALA A 31 3.31 -0.97 10.91
N ILE A 32 3.00 -0.45 9.72
CA ILE A 32 3.20 0.97 9.38
C ILE A 32 2.38 1.84 10.33
N MET A 33 1.07 1.58 10.47
CA MET A 33 0.19 2.38 11.33
C MET A 33 0.61 2.34 12.80
N GLN A 34 1.09 1.20 13.30
CA GLN A 34 1.64 1.11 14.65
C GLN A 34 2.87 2.00 14.81
N TRP A 35 3.84 1.91 13.89
CA TRP A 35 5.05 2.72 13.95
C TRP A 35 4.74 4.23 13.84
N LEU A 36 3.79 4.62 12.99
CA LEU A 36 3.34 6.01 12.87
C LEU A 36 2.72 6.50 14.19
N ALA A 37 1.90 5.70 14.85
CA ALA A 37 1.28 6.04 16.13
C ALA A 37 2.33 6.22 17.24
N GLU A 38 3.32 5.33 17.33
CA GLU A 38 4.44 5.42 18.28
C GLU A 38 5.26 6.71 18.08
N ASN A 39 5.40 7.15 16.83
CA ASN A 39 6.12 8.36 16.47
C ASN A 39 5.25 9.63 16.42
N LYS A 40 3.94 9.52 16.69
CA LYS A 40 2.96 10.62 16.63
C LYS A 40 2.92 11.29 15.23
N ILE A 41 2.95 10.46 14.20
CA ILE A 41 2.83 10.85 12.79
C ILE A 41 1.43 10.44 12.32
N GLU A 42 0.75 11.34 11.61
CA GLU A 42 -0.55 11.04 11.01
C GLU A 42 -0.36 10.21 9.73
N GLY A 43 -1.14 9.14 9.63
CA GLY A 43 -1.27 8.30 8.44
C GLY A 43 -2.72 7.91 8.23
N LYS A 44 -3.04 7.54 6.99
CA LYS A 44 -4.40 7.21 6.58
C LYS A 44 -4.41 5.89 5.83
N ILE A 45 -5.26 4.96 6.26
CA ILE A 45 -5.38 3.67 5.58
C ILE A 45 -6.21 3.87 4.32
N ILE A 46 -5.64 3.49 3.18
CA ILE A 46 -6.30 3.49 1.88
C ILE A 46 -6.58 2.04 1.50
N LYS A 47 -7.83 1.77 1.14
CA LYS A 47 -8.26 0.49 0.62
C LYS A 47 -8.59 0.63 -0.85
N LEU A 48 -8.05 -0.26 -1.65
CA LEU A 48 -8.38 -0.45 -3.04
C LEU A 48 -9.12 -1.77 -3.21
N LYS A 49 -10.26 -1.72 -3.88
CA LYS A 49 -11.08 -2.90 -4.15
C LYS A 49 -11.52 -2.92 -5.61
N SER A 50 -11.47 -4.09 -6.23
CA SER A 50 -12.08 -4.32 -7.54
C SER A 50 -13.58 -3.95 -7.52
N LYS A 51 -14.04 -3.20 -8.52
CA LYS A 51 -15.40 -2.64 -8.53
C LYS A 51 -16.49 -3.72 -8.62
N TYR A 52 -16.21 -4.83 -9.30
CA TYR A 52 -17.17 -5.90 -9.56
C TYR A 52 -16.89 -7.19 -8.77
N ASN A 53 -16.11 -7.09 -7.68
CA ASN A 53 -15.72 -8.21 -6.82
C ASN A 53 -14.90 -9.29 -7.55
N GLU A 54 -14.05 -8.88 -8.48
CA GLU A 54 -13.04 -9.75 -9.06
C GLU A 54 -12.04 -10.18 -7.99
N ASP A 55 -11.65 -11.45 -8.01
CA ASP A 55 -10.89 -12.05 -6.91
C ASP A 55 -9.41 -11.68 -6.91
N PHE A 56 -8.83 -11.22 -8.02
CA PHE A 56 -7.39 -10.97 -8.08
C PHE A 56 -7.04 -9.58 -8.58
N ILE A 57 -5.86 -9.12 -8.14
CA ILE A 57 -5.25 -7.87 -8.57
C ILE A 57 -3.81 -8.17 -8.98
N LEU A 58 -3.38 -7.67 -10.13
CA LEU A 58 -1.99 -7.71 -10.60
C LEU A 58 -1.34 -6.33 -10.42
N SER A 59 -0.02 -6.29 -10.49
CA SER A 59 0.77 -5.06 -10.36
C SER A 59 1.71 -4.91 -11.56
N GLU A 60 1.56 -3.82 -12.31
CA GLU A 60 2.36 -3.53 -13.50
C GLU A 60 3.86 -3.46 -13.17
N ARG A 61 4.23 -2.87 -12.02
CA ARG A 61 5.64 -2.82 -11.60
C ARG A 61 6.23 -4.21 -11.35
N LEU A 62 5.46 -5.12 -10.77
CA LEU A 62 5.91 -6.50 -10.51
C LEU A 62 6.01 -7.30 -11.81
N GLU A 63 5.04 -7.13 -12.72
CA GLU A 63 5.07 -7.79 -14.03
C GLU A 63 6.31 -7.38 -14.84
N ARG A 64 6.69 -6.09 -14.79
CA ARG A 64 7.93 -5.59 -15.40
C ARG A 64 9.20 -6.18 -14.79
N GLN A 65 9.13 -6.69 -13.56
CA GLN A 65 10.20 -7.42 -12.88
C GLN A 65 10.14 -8.94 -13.12
N GLY A 66 9.16 -9.41 -13.90
CA GLY A 66 8.96 -10.83 -14.20
C GLY A 66 8.12 -11.59 -13.17
N ILE A 67 7.54 -10.89 -12.19
CA ILE A 67 6.63 -11.45 -11.19
C ILE A 67 5.20 -11.25 -11.71
N THR A 68 4.53 -12.34 -12.04
CA THR A 68 3.19 -12.33 -12.68
C THR A 68 2.10 -12.85 -11.75
N GLU A 69 2.49 -13.17 -10.52
CA GLU A 69 1.62 -13.57 -9.43
C GLU A 69 0.71 -12.40 -9.02
N ALA A 70 -0.56 -12.72 -8.75
CA ALA A 70 -1.47 -11.75 -8.20
C ALA A 70 -1.03 -11.29 -6.81
N ILE A 71 -1.16 -10.00 -6.53
CA ILE A 71 -0.85 -9.41 -5.23
C ILE A 71 -1.95 -9.70 -4.20
N THR A 72 -3.15 -10.04 -4.66
CA THR A 72 -4.32 -10.38 -3.84
C THR A 72 -5.13 -11.50 -4.49
N ILE A 73 -5.88 -12.26 -3.69
CA ILE A 73 -6.80 -13.33 -4.11
C ILE A 73 -8.24 -13.13 -3.58
N ASN A 74 -8.52 -11.94 -3.06
CA ASN A 74 -9.83 -11.53 -2.56
C ASN A 74 -10.31 -10.18 -3.15
N GLY A 75 -9.60 -9.66 -4.16
CA GLY A 75 -9.90 -8.39 -4.84
C GLY A 75 -9.68 -7.14 -4.00
N ARG A 76 -8.93 -7.22 -2.89
CA ARG A 76 -8.71 -6.11 -1.96
C ARG A 76 -7.22 -5.93 -1.66
N HIS A 77 -6.75 -4.70 -1.81
CA HIS A 77 -5.38 -4.31 -1.50
C HIS A 77 -5.39 -3.09 -0.58
N TYR A 78 -4.38 -2.99 0.28
CA TYR A 78 -4.30 -1.92 1.27
C TYR A 78 -2.95 -1.22 1.22
N GLY A 79 -2.99 0.08 1.51
CA GLY A 79 -1.81 0.91 1.70
C GLY A 79 -2.03 1.97 2.76
N VAL A 80 -0.96 2.67 3.13
CA VAL A 80 -0.98 3.81 4.04
C VAL A 80 -0.53 5.06 3.29
N GLU A 81 -1.39 6.08 3.28
CA GLU A 81 -1.04 7.42 2.83
C GLU A 81 -0.36 8.17 3.98
N VAL A 82 0.89 8.58 3.77
CA VAL A 82 1.71 9.34 4.72
C VAL A 82 2.37 10.50 3.98
N LEU A 83 2.10 11.74 4.43
CA LEU A 83 2.72 12.96 3.91
C LEU A 83 2.63 13.15 2.38
N GLY A 84 1.60 12.57 1.76
CA GLY A 84 1.31 12.68 0.32
C GLY A 84 1.80 11.51 -0.54
N LEU A 85 2.45 10.50 0.06
CA LEU A 85 2.81 9.25 -0.61
C LEU A 85 2.03 8.08 -0.03
N VAL A 86 1.70 7.12 -0.88
CA VAL A 86 1.09 5.84 -0.52
C VAL A 86 2.17 4.76 -0.47
N PHE A 87 2.14 3.99 0.59
CA PHE A 87 3.01 2.87 0.88
C PHE A 87 2.19 1.59 1.02
N ASP A 88 2.67 0.48 0.46
CA ASP A 88 2.09 -0.85 0.62
C ASP A 88 3.21 -1.89 0.74
N ASN A 89 2.86 -3.17 0.92
CA ASN A 89 3.82 -4.28 1.03
C ASN A 89 4.72 -4.50 -0.20
N ILE A 90 4.53 -3.75 -1.29
CA ILE A 90 5.34 -3.84 -2.51
C ILE A 90 5.87 -2.47 -2.99
N SER A 91 5.85 -1.44 -2.12
CA SER A 91 6.27 -0.05 -2.42
C SER A 91 7.20 0.53 -1.33
N THR A 92 8.45 0.09 -1.27
CA THR A 92 9.41 0.52 -0.24
C THR A 92 9.77 2.02 -0.30
N THR A 93 9.61 2.68 -1.44
CA THR A 93 9.89 4.11 -1.61
C THR A 93 8.65 5.00 -1.55
N GLY A 94 7.47 4.39 -1.50
CA GLY A 94 6.19 5.08 -1.69
C GLY A 94 6.01 5.65 -3.11
N MET A 95 4.78 6.05 -3.43
CA MET A 95 4.44 6.75 -4.68
C MET A 95 3.18 7.60 -4.50
N THR A 96 2.83 8.43 -5.48
CA THR A 96 1.60 9.21 -5.39
C THR A 96 0.37 8.28 -5.41
N LEU A 97 -0.77 8.72 -4.86
CA LEU A 97 -2.02 7.95 -4.93
C LEU A 97 -2.45 7.65 -6.38
N GLU A 98 -2.15 8.57 -7.31
CA GLU A 98 -2.45 8.40 -8.73
C GLU A 98 -1.59 7.30 -9.36
N ASP A 99 -0.28 7.30 -9.10
CA ASP A 99 0.64 6.27 -9.59
C ASP A 99 0.33 4.92 -8.94
N TRP A 100 0.02 4.92 -7.65
CA TRP A 100 -0.39 3.72 -6.90
C TRP A 100 -1.64 3.10 -7.52
N ARG A 101 -2.66 3.89 -7.85
CA ARG A 101 -3.86 3.40 -8.55
C ARG A 101 -3.54 2.85 -9.93
N LYS A 102 -2.69 3.52 -10.70
CA LYS A 102 -2.36 3.14 -12.08
C LYS A 102 -1.55 1.86 -12.18
N ASP A 103 -0.85 1.50 -11.11
CA ASP A 103 -0.05 0.28 -11.06
C ASP A 103 -0.89 -1.00 -11.06
N PHE A 104 -2.15 -0.94 -10.61
CA PHE A 104 -2.94 -2.15 -10.40
C PHE A 104 -3.87 -2.46 -11.57
N HIS A 105 -3.94 -3.76 -11.88
CA HIS A 105 -4.80 -4.30 -12.91
C HIS A 105 -5.75 -5.35 -12.35
N CYS A 106 -6.99 -5.33 -12.84
CA CYS A 106 -7.99 -6.37 -12.60
C CYS A 106 -8.81 -6.54 -13.89
N PRO A 107 -9.59 -7.62 -14.05
CA PRO A 107 -10.30 -7.89 -15.31
C PRO A 107 -11.14 -6.73 -15.88
N SER A 108 -11.72 -5.87 -15.03
CA SER A 108 -12.49 -4.70 -15.48
C SER A 108 -11.67 -3.41 -15.61
N GLU A 109 -10.44 -3.36 -15.09
CA GLU A 109 -9.65 -2.13 -14.89
C GLU A 109 -10.37 -1.06 -14.04
N GLU A 110 -11.41 -1.45 -13.29
CA GLU A 110 -12.19 -0.55 -12.46
C GLU A 110 -11.99 -0.85 -10.96
N PHE A 111 -11.56 0.17 -10.23
CA PHE A 111 -11.31 0.11 -8.80
C PHE A 111 -12.10 1.16 -8.04
N ILE A 112 -12.49 0.81 -6.82
CA ILE A 112 -12.97 1.74 -5.79
C ILE A 112 -11.83 1.95 -4.81
N ILE A 113 -11.53 3.22 -4.53
CA ILE A 113 -10.54 3.61 -3.53
C ILE A 113 -11.25 4.38 -2.43
N GLU A 114 -11.07 3.93 -1.19
CA GLU A 114 -11.69 4.53 -0.01
C GLU A 114 -10.68 4.69 1.12
N SER A 115 -10.87 5.74 1.93
CA SER A 115 -10.20 5.87 3.22
C SER A 115 -10.97 5.08 4.26
N ILE A 116 -10.26 4.35 5.11
CA ILE A 116 -10.85 3.65 6.25
C ILE A 116 -10.12 3.99 7.55
N ASP A 117 -10.83 3.93 8.67
CA ASP A 117 -10.27 4.25 9.99
C ASP A 117 -9.52 3.06 10.62
N SER A 118 -9.84 1.83 10.19
CA SER A 118 -9.26 0.59 10.72
C SER A 118 -9.42 -0.58 9.73
N LEU A 119 -8.56 -1.59 9.88
CA LEU A 119 -8.57 -2.87 9.14
C LEU A 119 -9.36 -3.96 9.86
#